data_AF-A0AAE0IKM8-F1
#
_entry.id   AF-A0AAE0IKM8-F1
#
_cell.length_a   1.000
_cell.length_b   1.000
_cell.length_c   1.000
_cell.angle_alpha   90.00
_cell.angle_beta   90.00
_cell.angle_gamma   90.00
#
_symmetry.space_group_name_H-M   'P 1'
#
loop_
_entity.id
_entity.type
_entity.pdbx_description
1 polymer ?
#
loop_
_entity_poly.entity_id
_entity_poly.type
_entity_poly.pdbx_seq_one_letter_code
_entity_poly.pdbx_strand_id
1 'polypeptide(L)'
;MKDLYLYIGRYATKPILDNLGFRRREDNITNWPRICWISTGTLSLYPVGLSGFGLRQRGSAFNRVISTYAPSVKSLLVARIRSSIMPAHSTVDKDPSVAIFAMKTTKGSVKQDPYQHDEDKPEARSWGKFKLAEDENRIVQDYLPAVEVKIQPTGLEVINTLRKCFSIVHFSCHGWTDYIKPAESMLLFDDWGTDPLAVEKIVRASIGSKLAVVSACSTANSGLEGLQDEPNHVTAALFTAGFQTVVGTLWSVVEDQALIFTKEFYQILALHAKDGITTRVVAEAVHLATMKVAESRPNPAVWSPFICFGV
;
A
#
# COMPACT_ATOMS: atom_id res chain seq x y z
N MET A 1 -1.20 -2.05 20.90
CA MET A 1 -0.42 -1.43 19.80
C MET A 1 0.54 -0.32 20.25
N LYS A 2 0.14 0.64 21.09
CA LYS A 2 1.04 1.71 21.57
C LYS A 2 2.31 1.17 22.26
N ASP A 3 2.18 0.21 23.18
CA ASP A 3 3.33 -0.38 23.88
C ASP A 3 4.27 -1.14 22.94
N LEU A 4 3.70 -1.82 21.95
CA LEU A 4 4.47 -2.49 20.90
C LEU A 4 5.29 -1.48 20.08
N TYR A 5 4.72 -0.32 19.74
CA TYR A 5 5.44 0.74 18.99
C TYR A 5 6.56 1.36 19.83
N LEU A 6 6.32 1.52 21.13
CA LEU A 6 7.35 1.95 22.07
C LEU A 6 8.47 0.91 22.17
N TYR A 7 8.12 -0.37 22.22
CA TYR A 7 9.07 -1.48 22.28
C TYR A 7 9.93 -1.57 21.01
N ILE A 8 9.32 -1.64 19.83
CA ILE A 8 10.01 -1.64 18.53
C ILE A 8 10.85 -0.35 18.39
N GLY A 9 10.28 0.80 18.78
CA GLY A 9 10.96 2.09 18.79
C GLY A 9 12.25 2.07 19.61
N ARG A 10 12.16 1.56 20.85
CA ARG A 10 13.27 1.55 21.81
C ARG A 10 14.35 0.54 21.45
N TYR A 11 13.96 -0.66 21.04
CA TYR A 11 14.88 -1.79 20.93
C TYR A 11 15.30 -2.12 19.49
N ALA A 12 14.58 -1.63 18.48
CA ALA A 12 14.94 -1.84 17.08
C ALA A 12 15.25 -0.54 16.36
N THR A 13 14.26 0.33 16.14
CA THR A 13 14.45 1.44 15.18
C THR A 13 15.33 2.55 15.70
N LYS A 14 15.15 3.04 16.93
CA LYS A 14 15.99 4.11 17.47
C LYS A 14 17.48 3.74 17.49
N PRO A 15 17.91 2.57 18.00
CA PRO A 15 19.32 2.17 17.94
C PRO A 15 19.88 2.12 16.52
N ILE A 16 19.13 1.56 15.56
CA ILE A 16 19.54 1.50 14.16
C ILE A 16 19.74 2.92 13.60
N LEU A 17 18.76 3.80 13.78
CA LEU A 17 18.80 5.17 13.26
C LEU A 17 19.89 6.01 13.92
N ASP A 18 20.14 5.84 15.22
CA ASP A 18 21.20 6.55 15.93
C ASP A 18 22.60 6.14 15.44
N ASN A 19 22.79 4.85 15.11
CA ASN A 19 24.04 4.35 14.52
C ASN A 19 24.24 4.83 13.08
N LEU A 20 23.16 4.97 12.30
CA LEU A 20 23.20 5.54 10.95
C LEU A 20 23.35 7.08 10.94
N GLY A 21 23.36 7.73 12.11
CA GLY A 21 23.47 9.19 12.23
C GLY A 21 22.16 9.96 12.10
N PHE A 22 21.04 9.28 11.85
CA PHE A 22 19.69 9.86 11.72
C PHE A 22 19.06 10.12 13.09
N ARG A 23 19.71 11.00 13.88
CA ARG A 23 19.36 11.26 15.29
C ARG A 23 18.25 12.27 15.47
N ARG A 24 17.98 13.10 14.46
CA ARG A 24 17.00 14.20 14.50
C ARG A 24 16.23 14.31 13.19
N ARG A 25 15.09 14.99 13.28
CA ARG A 25 14.30 15.46 12.15
C ARG A 25 15.09 16.52 11.37
N GLU A 26 15.05 16.45 10.05
CA GLU A 26 15.49 17.54 9.17
C GLU A 26 14.34 18.55 8.94
N ASP A 27 14.68 19.81 8.68
CA ASP A 27 13.67 20.88 8.56
C ASP A 27 12.82 20.73 7.30
N ASN A 28 13.44 20.33 6.18
CA ASN A 28 12.76 20.11 4.90
C ASN A 28 12.66 18.61 4.59
N ILE A 29 11.44 18.12 4.31
CA ILE A 29 11.13 16.71 3.99
C ILE A 29 11.99 16.16 2.85
N THR A 30 12.34 16.99 1.87
CA THR A 30 13.18 16.59 0.72
C THR A 30 14.59 16.18 1.12
N ASN A 31 15.08 16.69 2.27
CA ASN A 31 16.39 16.33 2.84
C ASN A 31 16.31 15.13 3.79
N TRP A 32 15.11 14.61 4.08
CA TRP A 32 15.00 13.49 5.02
C TRP A 32 15.66 12.24 4.43
N PRO A 33 16.44 11.50 5.24
CA PRO A 33 17.00 10.23 4.82
C PRO A 33 15.90 9.19 4.55
N ARG A 34 16.13 8.30 3.59
CA ARG A 34 15.27 7.13 3.35
C ARG A 34 15.85 5.89 3.99
N ILE A 35 14.99 5.11 4.61
CA ILE A 35 15.30 3.74 5.04
C ILE A 35 14.34 2.80 4.32
N CYS A 36 14.90 1.77 3.67
CA CYS A 36 14.12 0.62 3.23
C CYS A 36 14.24 -0.48 4.29
N TRP A 37 13.14 -0.83 4.93
CA TRP A 37 13.08 -1.89 5.93
C TRP A 37 12.79 -3.22 5.25
N ILE A 38 13.61 -4.23 5.55
CA ILE A 38 13.37 -5.63 5.17
C ILE A 38 13.23 -6.38 6.49
N SER A 39 12.00 -6.63 6.91
CA SER A 39 11.68 -7.31 8.16
C SER A 39 11.41 -8.78 7.92
N THR A 40 11.69 -9.60 8.95
CA THR A 40 11.49 -11.05 8.97
C THR A 40 10.69 -11.45 10.20
N GLY A 41 10.03 -12.61 10.14
CA GLY A 41 9.17 -13.11 11.21
C GLY A 41 8.10 -12.09 11.64
N THR A 42 7.74 -12.09 12.92
CA THR A 42 6.65 -11.28 13.50
C THR A 42 6.80 -9.77 13.25
N LEU A 43 8.02 -9.26 13.03
CA LEU A 43 8.26 -7.85 12.74
C LEU A 43 7.71 -7.42 11.37
N SER A 44 7.48 -8.34 10.42
CA SER A 44 6.89 -8.01 9.12
C SER A 44 5.40 -7.69 9.20
N LEU A 45 4.74 -8.07 10.31
CA LEU A 45 3.33 -7.76 10.57
C LEU A 45 3.10 -6.31 11.04
N TYR A 46 4.18 -5.57 11.32
CA TYR A 46 4.12 -4.24 11.89
C TYR A 46 4.92 -3.23 11.06
N PRO A 47 4.48 -1.98 10.98
CA PRO A 47 5.19 -0.95 10.23
C PRO A 47 6.33 -0.42 11.10
N VAL A 48 7.44 -1.15 11.10
CA VAL A 48 8.63 -0.87 11.92
C VAL A 48 9.09 0.58 11.76
N GLY A 49 9.07 1.12 10.53
CA GLY A 49 9.45 2.51 10.24
C GLY A 49 8.53 3.59 10.82
N LEU A 50 7.34 3.21 11.31
CA LEU A 50 6.39 4.10 11.98
C LEU A 50 6.48 4.01 13.53
N SER A 51 7.33 3.12 14.04
CA SER A 51 7.50 2.89 15.49
C SER A 51 8.19 4.06 16.20
N GLY A 52 8.01 4.12 17.53
CA GLY A 52 8.60 5.18 18.32
C GLY A 52 7.79 5.63 19.53
N PHE A 53 8.15 6.81 20.01
CA PHE A 53 7.63 7.44 21.22
C PHE A 53 6.44 8.38 20.94
N GLY A 54 5.94 8.40 19.71
CA GLY A 54 4.81 9.23 19.28
C GLY A 54 5.12 10.18 18.12
N LEU A 55 4.07 10.80 17.57
CA LEU A 55 4.08 11.52 16.29
C LEU A 55 4.98 12.73 16.19
N ARG A 56 5.46 13.30 17.30
CA ARG A 56 6.41 14.44 17.28
C ARG A 56 7.62 14.22 18.18
N GLN A 57 7.76 13.01 18.72
CA GLN A 57 8.85 12.71 19.63
C GLN A 57 10.14 12.43 18.86
N ARG A 58 11.23 13.02 19.35
CA ARG A 58 12.57 12.87 18.76
C ARG A 58 13.00 11.42 18.65
N GLY A 59 12.49 10.51 19.47
CA GLY A 59 12.85 9.09 19.43
C GLY A 59 12.15 8.26 18.37
N SER A 60 11.18 8.82 17.64
CA SER A 60 10.36 8.06 16.68
C SER A 60 11.00 7.99 15.31
N ALA A 61 11.04 6.79 14.72
CA ALA A 61 11.50 6.60 13.35
C ALA A 61 10.70 7.45 12.36
N PHE A 62 9.39 7.52 12.60
CA PHE A 62 8.46 8.34 11.83
C PHE A 62 8.76 9.85 11.84
N ASN A 63 9.62 10.35 12.73
CA ASN A 63 10.05 11.75 12.76
C ASN A 63 11.48 11.98 12.29
N ARG A 64 12.14 10.95 11.77
CA ARG A 64 13.57 11.00 11.44
C ARG A 64 13.85 10.61 10.00
N VAL A 65 13.06 9.67 9.49
CA VAL A 65 13.31 9.04 8.20
C VAL A 65 12.02 8.81 7.44
N ILE A 66 12.12 8.80 6.12
CA ILE A 66 11.05 8.31 5.25
C ILE A 66 11.26 6.81 5.08
N SER A 67 10.25 6.04 5.48
CA SER A 67 10.33 4.58 5.52
C SER A 67 9.64 3.97 4.31
N THR A 68 10.35 3.12 3.58
CA THR A 68 9.77 2.15 2.66
C THR A 68 10.07 0.74 3.12
N TYR A 69 9.44 -0.24 2.49
CA TYR A 69 9.60 -1.66 2.80
C TYR A 69 9.97 -2.42 1.53
N ALA A 70 10.65 -3.55 1.69
CA ALA A 70 10.83 -4.51 0.61
C ALA A 70 10.70 -5.93 1.16
N PRO A 71 10.13 -6.87 0.37
CA PRO A 71 9.95 -8.23 0.83
C PRO A 71 11.27 -9.01 0.99
N SER A 72 12.30 -8.66 0.22
CA SER A 72 13.65 -9.25 0.36
C SER A 72 14.69 -8.33 -0.26
N VAL A 73 15.97 -8.60 0.03
CA VAL A 73 17.09 -7.93 -0.64
C VAL A 73 17.04 -8.20 -2.15
N LYS A 74 16.69 -9.43 -2.56
CA LYS A 74 16.59 -9.82 -3.97
C LYS A 74 15.51 -9.02 -4.71
N SER A 75 14.31 -8.89 -4.15
CA SER A 75 13.24 -8.12 -4.80
C SER A 75 13.58 -6.62 -4.86
N LEU A 76 14.25 -6.07 -3.84
CA LEU A 76 14.76 -4.70 -3.86
C LEU A 76 15.80 -4.50 -4.98
N LEU A 77 16.78 -5.39 -5.11
CA LEU A 77 17.79 -5.32 -6.17
C LEU A 77 17.17 -5.43 -7.56
N VAL A 78 16.25 -6.38 -7.76
CA VAL A 78 15.53 -6.54 -9.02
C VAL A 78 14.73 -5.28 -9.37
N ALA A 79 14.04 -4.68 -8.40
CA ALA A 79 13.33 -3.43 -8.61
C ALA A 79 14.27 -2.27 -9.00
N ARG A 80 15.45 -2.15 -8.35
CA ARG A 80 16.46 -1.13 -8.73
C ARG A 80 16.97 -1.32 -10.14
N ILE A 81 17.29 -2.55 -10.53
CA ILE A 81 17.75 -2.90 -11.87
C ILE A 81 16.65 -2.58 -12.90
N ARG A 82 15.39 -2.90 -12.61
CA ARG A 82 14.26 -2.55 -13.47
C ARG A 82 14.11 -1.04 -13.61
N SER A 83 14.18 -0.28 -12.52
CA SER A 83 14.12 1.19 -12.56
C SER A 83 15.30 1.83 -13.30
N SER A 84 16.47 1.19 -13.37
CA SER A 84 17.60 1.68 -14.17
C SER A 84 17.53 1.29 -15.64
N ILE A 85 16.95 0.12 -15.96
CA ILE A 85 16.85 -0.40 -17.33
C ILE A 85 15.61 0.13 -18.04
N MET A 86 14.50 0.35 -17.33
CA MET A 86 13.37 1.09 -17.88
C MET A 86 13.71 2.57 -17.77
N PRO A 87 14.14 3.25 -18.86
CA PRO A 87 14.06 4.70 -18.85
C PRO A 87 12.59 5.01 -18.55
N ALA A 88 12.32 6.06 -17.78
CA ALA A 88 10.98 6.62 -17.74
C ALA A 88 10.45 6.60 -19.17
N HIS A 89 9.35 5.87 -19.43
CA HIS A 89 8.72 5.84 -20.75
C HIS A 89 8.84 7.24 -21.33
N SER A 90 9.63 7.31 -22.40
CA SER A 90 10.12 8.52 -23.07
C SER A 90 9.31 9.77 -22.75
N THR A 91 9.94 10.75 -22.10
CA THR A 91 9.85 12.22 -22.26
C THR A 91 8.71 12.86 -23.09
N VAL A 92 7.49 12.31 -23.12
CA VAL A 92 6.39 12.79 -23.97
C VAL A 92 5.05 12.83 -23.24
N ASP A 93 4.79 11.98 -22.23
CA ASP A 93 3.61 12.16 -21.37
C ASP A 93 3.93 13.16 -20.26
N LYS A 94 3.60 14.43 -20.51
CA LYS A 94 3.68 15.50 -19.50
C LYS A 94 2.76 15.26 -18.29
N ASP A 95 1.78 14.37 -18.45
CA ASP A 95 0.82 13.98 -17.41
C ASP A 95 0.87 12.46 -17.21
N PRO A 96 0.89 11.97 -15.95
CA PRO A 96 0.94 10.54 -15.67
C PRO A 96 -0.37 9.86 -16.09
N SER A 97 -0.27 8.79 -16.90
CA SER A 97 -1.41 7.92 -17.20
C SER A 97 -1.83 7.12 -15.96
N VAL A 98 -3.14 7.13 -15.66
CA VAL A 98 -3.74 6.50 -14.48
C VAL A 98 -4.81 5.50 -14.91
N ALA A 99 -4.81 4.31 -14.33
CA ALA A 99 -5.95 3.40 -14.37
C ALA A 99 -6.59 3.28 -12.99
N ILE A 100 -7.92 3.34 -12.92
CA ILE A 100 -8.70 3.16 -11.69
C ILE A 100 -9.60 1.95 -11.85
N PHE A 101 -9.52 1.01 -10.90
CA PHE A 101 -10.45 -0.10 -10.77
C PHE A 101 -11.29 0.13 -9.52
N ALA A 102 -12.60 0.33 -9.69
CA ALA A 102 -13.50 0.65 -8.59
C ALA A 102 -14.67 -0.34 -8.52
N MET A 103 -14.79 -1.04 -7.38
CA MET A 103 -15.93 -1.90 -7.08
C MET A 103 -17.03 -1.09 -6.38
N LYS A 104 -18.26 -1.14 -6.90
CA LYS A 104 -19.42 -0.46 -6.26
C LYS A 104 -20.08 -1.34 -5.20
N THR A 105 -20.08 -2.64 -5.44
CA THR A 105 -20.65 -3.69 -4.59
C THR A 105 -19.84 -4.96 -4.83
N THR A 106 -19.58 -5.74 -3.78
CA THR A 106 -18.92 -7.05 -3.92
C THR A 106 -19.93 -8.15 -3.66
N LYS A 107 -20.13 -9.02 -4.65
CA LYS A 107 -21.08 -10.13 -4.57
C LYS A 107 -20.58 -11.18 -3.57
N GLY A 108 -21.50 -11.85 -2.86
CA GLY A 108 -21.17 -12.98 -2.00
C GLY A 108 -20.43 -12.61 -0.72
N SER A 109 -20.01 -13.66 0.00
CA SER A 109 -19.32 -13.56 1.28
C SER A 109 -18.10 -14.44 1.32
N VAL A 110 -17.06 -13.99 2.00
CA VAL A 110 -15.91 -14.87 2.27
C VAL A 110 -16.23 -15.71 3.51
N LYS A 111 -16.00 -17.02 3.43
CA LYS A 111 -16.52 -17.98 4.40
C LYS A 111 -15.88 -17.87 5.79
N GLN A 112 -14.71 -17.25 5.93
CA GLN A 112 -14.02 -17.14 7.21
C GLN A 112 -13.28 -15.80 7.30
N ASP A 113 -13.80 -14.89 8.13
CA ASP A 113 -12.99 -13.86 8.75
C ASP A 113 -12.58 -14.41 10.14
N PRO A 114 -11.31 -14.79 10.34
CA PRO A 114 -10.85 -15.32 11.64
C PRO A 114 -10.89 -14.28 12.77
N TYR A 115 -11.20 -13.01 12.48
CA TYR A 115 -11.36 -11.93 13.46
C TYR A 115 -12.82 -11.50 13.68
N GLN A 116 -13.79 -12.10 12.96
CA GLN A 116 -15.22 -11.91 13.23
C GLN A 116 -15.82 -13.18 13.83
N HIS A 117 -15.81 -13.25 15.16
CA HIS A 117 -16.67 -14.13 15.93
C HIS A 117 -18.12 -13.62 15.85
N ASP A 118 -18.76 -13.77 14.70
CA ASP A 118 -20.21 -13.61 14.58
C ASP A 118 -20.76 -14.98 14.17
N GLU A 119 -20.87 -15.87 15.16
CA GLU A 119 -21.36 -17.25 14.99
C GLU A 119 -22.87 -17.31 14.66
N ASP A 120 -23.59 -16.19 14.73
CA ASP A 120 -25.07 -16.19 14.72
C ASP A 120 -25.74 -15.64 13.45
N LYS A 121 -25.02 -15.34 12.35
CA LYS A 121 -25.66 -14.81 11.13
C LYS A 121 -25.12 -15.40 9.81
N PRO A 122 -25.56 -16.62 9.43
CA PRO A 122 -25.17 -17.25 8.16
C PRO A 122 -25.76 -16.57 6.91
N GLU A 123 -26.78 -15.70 7.06
CA GLU A 123 -27.53 -15.11 5.92
C GLU A 123 -27.20 -13.63 5.63
N ALA A 124 -26.30 -13.00 6.39
CA ALA A 124 -26.05 -11.56 6.29
C ALA A 124 -24.60 -11.25 5.86
N ARG A 125 -24.21 -11.58 4.63
CA ARG A 125 -22.88 -11.19 4.14
C ARG A 125 -22.93 -10.79 2.67
N SER A 126 -23.74 -9.77 2.36
CA SER A 126 -23.43 -8.92 1.21
C SER A 126 -22.50 -7.84 1.72
N TRP A 127 -21.34 -7.68 1.08
CA TRP A 127 -20.60 -6.43 1.23
C TRP A 127 -21.56 -5.32 0.77
N GLY A 128 -21.81 -4.35 1.64
CA GLY A 128 -22.73 -3.25 1.35
C GLY A 128 -22.25 -2.41 0.17
N LYS A 129 -23.00 -1.36 -0.17
CA LYS A 129 -22.53 -0.39 -1.18
C LYS A 129 -21.19 0.20 -0.72
N PHE A 130 -20.15 0.05 -1.53
CA PHE A 130 -18.80 0.51 -1.20
C PHE A 130 -18.65 1.97 -1.62
N LYS A 131 -19.21 2.88 -0.81
CA LYS A 131 -19.21 4.32 -1.09
C LYS A 131 -17.80 4.89 -1.18
N LEU A 132 -16.87 4.36 -0.38
CA LEU A 132 -15.46 4.73 -0.41
C LEU A 132 -14.89 4.73 -1.84
N ALA A 133 -15.21 3.73 -2.66
CA ALA A 133 -14.71 3.65 -4.03
C ALA A 133 -15.21 4.76 -4.96
N GLU A 134 -16.44 5.22 -4.78
CA GLU A 134 -16.96 6.37 -5.54
C GLU A 134 -16.23 7.66 -5.14
N ASP A 135 -16.02 7.86 -3.84
CA ASP A 135 -15.34 9.05 -3.30
C ASP A 135 -13.84 9.07 -3.65
N GLU A 136 -13.13 7.95 -3.53
CA GLU A 136 -11.72 7.84 -3.93
C GLU A 136 -11.54 8.06 -5.43
N ASN A 137 -12.37 7.44 -6.27
CA ASN A 137 -12.32 7.63 -7.71
C ASN A 137 -12.49 9.11 -8.10
N ARG A 138 -13.38 9.85 -7.43
CA ARG A 138 -13.50 11.29 -7.64
C ARG A 138 -12.22 12.03 -7.23
N ILE A 139 -11.67 11.73 -6.06
CA ILE A 139 -10.43 12.36 -5.57
C ILE A 139 -9.29 12.17 -6.58
N VAL A 140 -9.07 10.96 -7.09
CA VAL A 140 -7.99 10.70 -8.06
C VAL A 140 -8.18 11.53 -9.33
N GLN A 141 -9.42 11.59 -9.85
CA GLN A 141 -9.75 12.37 -11.05
C GLN A 141 -9.64 13.89 -10.82
N ASP A 142 -9.89 14.38 -9.60
CA ASP A 142 -9.74 15.81 -9.27
C ASP A 142 -8.27 16.26 -9.33
N TYR A 143 -7.32 15.36 -9.10
CA TYR A 143 -5.89 15.66 -9.03
C TYR A 143 -5.08 15.25 -10.27
N LEU A 144 -5.50 14.22 -11.02
CA LEU A 144 -4.77 13.71 -12.18
C LEU A 144 -5.69 13.60 -13.42
N PRO A 145 -5.31 14.18 -14.58
CA PRO A 145 -6.23 14.35 -15.73
C PRO A 145 -6.32 13.16 -16.68
N ALA A 146 -5.33 12.26 -16.71
CA ALA A 146 -5.24 11.17 -17.70
C ALA A 146 -5.69 9.82 -17.11
N VAL A 147 -7.00 9.62 -16.95
CA VAL A 147 -7.57 8.48 -16.20
C VAL A 147 -8.42 7.54 -17.07
N GLU A 148 -8.10 6.24 -17.10
CA GLU A 148 -9.01 5.18 -17.55
C GLU A 148 -9.70 4.55 -16.32
N VAL A 149 -11.02 4.69 -16.22
CA VAL A 149 -11.80 4.16 -15.08
C VAL A 149 -12.56 2.89 -15.51
N LYS A 150 -12.40 1.81 -14.74
CA LYS A 150 -13.20 0.59 -14.84
C LYS A 150 -14.04 0.43 -13.58
N ILE A 151 -15.36 0.47 -13.74
CA ILE A 151 -16.32 0.27 -12.66
C ILE A 151 -16.81 -1.19 -12.70
N GLN A 152 -16.77 -1.87 -11.56
CA GLN A 152 -17.11 -3.30 -11.43
C GLN A 152 -16.37 -4.22 -12.45
N PRO A 153 -15.04 -4.10 -12.60
CA PRO A 153 -14.32 -4.94 -13.54
C PRO A 153 -14.24 -6.40 -13.06
N THR A 154 -14.05 -7.30 -14.01
CA THR A 154 -13.58 -8.67 -13.81
C THR A 154 -12.06 -8.70 -13.58
N GLY A 155 -11.55 -9.77 -12.98
CA GLY A 155 -10.11 -9.98 -12.82
C GLY A 155 -9.37 -10.01 -14.18
N LEU A 156 -10.01 -10.51 -15.23
CA LEU A 156 -9.45 -10.51 -16.59
C LEU A 156 -9.33 -9.10 -17.17
N GLU A 157 -10.34 -8.25 -17.00
CA GLU A 157 -10.28 -6.84 -17.43
C GLU A 157 -9.18 -6.07 -16.70
N VAL A 158 -8.98 -6.36 -15.42
CA VAL A 158 -7.88 -5.80 -14.63
C VAL A 158 -6.54 -6.18 -15.25
N ILE A 159 -6.27 -7.47 -15.46
CA ILE A 159 -5.01 -7.95 -16.07
C ILE A 159 -4.79 -7.35 -17.47
N ASN A 160 -5.82 -7.31 -18.31
CA ASN A 160 -5.71 -6.74 -19.65
C ASN A 160 -5.41 -5.23 -19.62
N THR A 161 -5.96 -4.51 -18.65
CA THR A 161 -5.69 -3.08 -18.47
C THR A 161 -4.28 -2.85 -17.91
N LEU A 162 -3.81 -3.69 -16.98
CA LEU A 162 -2.45 -3.63 -16.44
C LEU A 162 -1.37 -3.81 -17.52
N ARG A 163 -1.64 -4.65 -18.54
CA ARG A 163 -0.74 -4.85 -19.69
C ARG A 163 -0.61 -3.63 -20.60
N LYS A 164 -1.46 -2.61 -20.45
CA LYS A 164 -1.33 -1.32 -21.15
C LYS A 164 -0.27 -0.40 -20.52
N CYS A 165 0.38 -0.81 -19.42
CA CYS A 165 1.49 -0.09 -18.78
C CYS A 165 1.17 1.34 -18.34
N PHE A 166 0.03 1.54 -17.66
CA PHE A 166 -0.27 2.81 -17.00
C PHE A 166 0.84 3.19 -15.99
N SER A 167 1.14 4.48 -15.86
CA SER A 167 2.11 4.95 -14.87
C SER A 167 1.63 4.69 -13.45
N ILE A 168 0.35 4.95 -13.18
CA ILE A 168 -0.28 4.78 -11.87
C ILE A 168 -1.50 3.87 -12.03
N VAL A 169 -1.66 2.95 -11.09
CA VAL A 169 -2.83 2.07 -11.00
C VAL A 169 -3.43 2.19 -9.60
N HIS A 170 -4.69 2.56 -9.52
CA HIS A 170 -5.44 2.68 -8.27
C HIS A 170 -6.51 1.58 -8.20
N PHE A 171 -6.42 0.74 -7.17
CA PHE A 171 -7.42 -0.27 -6.86
C PHE A 171 -8.25 0.24 -5.70
N SER A 172 -9.55 0.42 -5.89
CA SER A 172 -10.52 0.69 -4.83
C SER A 172 -11.55 -0.43 -4.80
N CYS A 173 -11.26 -1.43 -3.96
CA CYS A 173 -12.03 -2.66 -3.87
C CYS A 173 -11.88 -3.29 -2.48
N HIS A 174 -12.58 -4.39 -2.23
CA HIS A 174 -12.28 -5.23 -1.08
C HIS A 174 -11.10 -6.16 -1.38
N GLY A 175 -10.35 -6.47 -0.34
CA GLY A 175 -9.31 -7.49 -0.35
C GLY A 175 -9.70 -8.59 0.61
N TRP A 176 -9.25 -9.81 0.32
CA TRP A 176 -9.31 -10.90 1.27
C TRP A 176 -7.91 -11.48 1.47
N THR A 177 -7.55 -11.65 2.74
CA THR A 177 -6.27 -12.20 3.16
C THR A 177 -6.54 -13.59 3.74
N ASP A 178 -6.02 -14.62 3.07
CA ASP A 178 -6.02 -15.97 3.62
C ASP A 178 -4.79 -16.13 4.51
N TYR A 179 -5.02 -16.22 5.82
CA TYR A 179 -3.95 -16.33 6.81
C TYR A 179 -3.33 -17.75 6.88
N ILE A 180 -4.00 -18.75 6.31
CA ILE A 180 -3.55 -20.16 6.27
C ILE A 180 -2.84 -20.43 4.94
N LYS A 181 -3.38 -19.89 3.85
CA LYS A 181 -2.85 -20.03 2.49
C LYS A 181 -2.62 -18.66 1.85
N PRO A 182 -1.58 -17.90 2.24
CA PRO A 182 -1.35 -16.54 1.75
C PRO A 182 -1.40 -16.37 0.22
N ALA A 183 -0.96 -17.35 -0.55
CA ALA A 183 -1.01 -17.33 -2.01
C ALA A 183 -2.44 -17.31 -2.61
N GLU A 184 -3.47 -17.71 -1.84
CA GLU A 184 -4.89 -17.62 -2.21
C GLU A 184 -5.50 -16.26 -1.83
N SER A 185 -4.75 -15.37 -1.15
CA SER A 185 -5.18 -13.99 -0.90
C SER A 185 -5.44 -13.25 -2.21
N MET A 186 -6.44 -12.37 -2.24
CA MET A 186 -6.98 -11.85 -3.50
C MET A 186 -7.59 -10.46 -3.38
N LEU A 187 -7.71 -9.79 -4.53
CA LEU A 187 -8.58 -8.62 -4.70
C LEU A 187 -9.94 -9.07 -5.22
N LEU A 188 -11.01 -8.59 -4.60
CA LEU A 188 -12.38 -9.04 -4.87
C LEU A 188 -13.03 -8.22 -6.00
N PHE A 189 -12.84 -8.70 -7.23
CA PHE A 189 -13.47 -8.19 -8.48
C PHE A 189 -14.77 -8.90 -8.83
N ASP A 190 -15.51 -8.49 -9.86
CA ASP A 190 -16.91 -8.94 -10.07
C ASP A 190 -17.07 -10.47 -10.20
N ASP A 191 -16.04 -11.15 -10.70
CA ASP A 191 -15.93 -12.58 -10.94
C ASP A 191 -15.09 -13.33 -9.88
N TRP A 192 -14.82 -12.72 -8.71
CA TRP A 192 -13.92 -13.28 -7.71
C TRP A 192 -14.29 -14.70 -7.24
N GLY A 193 -15.59 -15.04 -7.24
CA GLY A 193 -16.07 -16.36 -6.86
C GLY A 193 -15.80 -17.46 -7.88
N THR A 194 -15.47 -17.11 -9.13
CA THR A 194 -15.25 -18.05 -10.23
C THR A 194 -13.84 -17.96 -10.83
N ASP A 195 -13.27 -16.76 -10.94
CA ASP A 195 -11.92 -16.53 -11.46
C ASP A 195 -11.17 -15.45 -10.63
N PRO A 196 -10.78 -15.78 -9.39
CA PRO A 196 -10.21 -14.81 -8.45
C PRO A 196 -8.91 -14.19 -8.96
N LEU A 197 -8.75 -12.88 -8.74
CA LEU A 197 -7.46 -12.21 -8.90
C LEU A 197 -6.60 -12.41 -7.65
N ALA A 198 -6.13 -13.65 -7.46
CA ALA A 198 -5.29 -14.05 -6.35
C ALA A 198 -3.80 -13.69 -6.54
N VAL A 199 -3.04 -13.72 -5.46
CA VAL A 199 -1.59 -13.47 -5.42
C VAL A 199 -0.85 -14.27 -6.51
N GLU A 200 -1.15 -15.55 -6.68
CA GLU A 200 -0.53 -16.39 -7.70
C GLU A 200 -0.76 -15.86 -9.13
N LYS A 201 -1.98 -15.43 -9.43
CA LYS A 201 -2.34 -14.86 -10.75
C LYS A 201 -1.66 -13.50 -10.96
N ILE A 202 -1.55 -12.69 -9.91
CA ILE A 202 -0.89 -11.37 -9.95
C ILE A 202 0.61 -11.52 -10.25
N VAL A 203 1.32 -12.41 -9.55
CA VAL A 203 2.78 -12.59 -9.75
C VAL A 203 3.11 -12.97 -11.19
N ARG A 204 2.25 -13.75 -11.84
CA ARG A 204 2.40 -14.20 -13.24
C ARG A 204 2.04 -13.13 -14.27
N ALA A 205 1.44 -12.02 -13.87
CA ALA A 205 0.91 -11.01 -14.79
C ALA A 205 1.98 -10.19 -15.52
N SER A 206 3.22 -10.16 -15.02
CA SER A 206 4.37 -9.39 -15.55
C SER A 206 3.99 -7.96 -15.98
N ILE A 207 4.04 -7.02 -15.03
CA ILE A 207 3.49 -5.67 -15.13
C ILE A 207 4.63 -4.65 -15.21
N GLY A 208 4.50 -3.63 -16.08
CA GLY A 208 5.51 -2.58 -16.30
C GLY A 208 5.10 -1.20 -15.79
N SER A 209 4.45 -1.11 -14.63
CA SER A 209 3.89 0.15 -14.09
C SER A 209 4.75 0.76 -12.98
N LYS A 210 4.68 2.08 -12.76
CA LYS A 210 5.48 2.74 -11.71
C LYS A 210 4.88 2.55 -10.32
N LEU A 211 3.58 2.80 -10.19
CA LEU A 211 2.89 2.87 -8.91
C LEU A 211 1.59 2.05 -8.92
N ALA A 212 1.42 1.18 -7.94
CA ALA A 212 0.12 0.64 -7.55
C ALA A 212 -0.31 1.24 -6.20
N VAL A 213 -1.55 1.73 -6.11
CA VAL A 213 -2.18 2.14 -4.85
C VAL A 213 -3.33 1.18 -4.59
N VAL A 214 -3.21 0.35 -3.57
CA VAL A 214 -4.17 -0.70 -3.25
C VAL A 214 -5.02 -0.25 -2.06
N SER A 215 -6.10 0.48 -2.34
CA SER A 215 -7.11 0.83 -1.36
C SER A 215 -8.05 -0.35 -1.12
N ALA A 216 -7.50 -1.32 -0.38
CA ALA A 216 -8.17 -2.50 0.10
C ALA A 216 -7.51 -2.95 1.42
N CYS A 217 -8.33 -3.42 2.37
CA CYS A 217 -7.89 -3.79 3.71
C CYS A 217 -6.91 -4.97 3.68
N SER A 218 -5.89 -4.91 4.54
CA SER A 218 -4.94 -6.01 4.84
C SER A 218 -4.14 -6.54 3.63
N THR A 219 -4.07 -5.78 2.54
CA THR A 219 -3.39 -6.18 1.30
C THR A 219 -1.87 -6.27 1.42
N ALA A 220 -1.32 -5.76 2.50
CA ALA A 220 0.10 -5.87 2.82
C ALA A 220 0.39 -6.75 4.05
N ASN A 221 -0.62 -7.45 4.55
CA ASN A 221 -0.47 -8.36 5.68
C ASN A 221 0.01 -9.74 5.19
N SER A 222 1.08 -10.26 5.81
CA SER A 222 1.71 -11.53 5.42
C SER A 222 1.09 -12.77 6.08
N GLY A 223 -0.03 -12.64 6.80
CA GLY A 223 -0.71 -13.79 7.39
C GLY A 223 -0.28 -14.10 8.85
N LEU A 224 -0.55 -15.34 9.30
CA LEU A 224 -0.24 -15.81 10.66
C LEU A 224 1.26 -16.07 10.89
N GLU A 225 1.68 -16.00 12.15
CA GLU A 225 3.06 -16.27 12.61
C GLU A 225 3.60 -17.61 12.06
N GLY A 226 4.78 -17.57 11.44
CA GLY A 226 5.42 -18.69 10.75
C GLY A 226 5.41 -18.62 9.21
N LEU A 227 4.56 -17.78 8.60
CA LEU A 227 4.46 -17.62 7.13
C LEU A 227 5.02 -16.28 6.62
N GLN A 228 5.60 -15.46 7.51
CA GLN A 228 6.02 -14.08 7.21
C GLN A 228 7.22 -13.94 6.28
N ASP A 229 8.08 -14.96 6.23
CA ASP A 229 9.32 -14.89 5.46
C ASP A 229 9.08 -15.19 3.97
N GLU A 230 7.85 -15.59 3.61
CA GLU A 230 7.41 -15.68 2.22
C GLU A 230 6.58 -14.44 1.85
N PRO A 231 6.94 -13.73 0.77
CA PRO A 231 6.27 -12.50 0.37
C PRO A 231 4.96 -12.78 -0.38
N ASN A 232 4.02 -13.45 0.30
CA ASN A 232 2.82 -14.04 -0.29
C ASN A 232 1.56 -13.20 -0.09
N HIS A 233 1.68 -11.88 0.02
CA HIS A 233 0.55 -10.97 0.15
C HIS A 233 0.39 -10.10 -1.11
N VAL A 234 -0.80 -9.54 -1.34
CA VAL A 234 -1.17 -8.82 -2.57
C VAL A 234 -0.17 -7.70 -2.92
N THR A 235 0.26 -6.92 -1.94
CA THR A 235 1.23 -5.82 -2.12
C THR A 235 2.59 -6.33 -2.62
N ALA A 236 3.11 -7.42 -2.03
CA ALA A 236 4.36 -8.03 -2.47
C ALA A 236 4.21 -8.74 -3.83
N ALA A 237 3.04 -9.30 -4.11
CA ALA A 237 2.71 -9.89 -5.40
C ALA A 237 2.77 -8.86 -6.53
N LEU A 238 2.15 -7.69 -6.34
CA LEU A 238 2.20 -6.58 -7.29
C LEU A 238 3.63 -6.05 -7.47
N PHE A 239 4.38 -5.89 -6.37
CA PHE A 239 5.77 -5.46 -6.44
C PHE A 239 6.63 -6.46 -7.24
N THR A 240 6.46 -7.75 -6.99
CA THR A 240 7.14 -8.84 -7.70
C THR A 240 6.75 -8.87 -9.18
N ALA A 241 5.45 -8.70 -9.46
CA ALA A 241 4.89 -8.66 -10.82
C ALA A 241 5.51 -7.53 -11.65
N GLY A 242 5.97 -6.45 -11.02
CA GLY A 242 6.86 -5.46 -11.65
C GLY A 242 6.56 -4.00 -11.37
N PHE A 243 5.63 -3.70 -10.46
CA PHE A 243 5.47 -2.34 -9.95
C PHE A 243 6.73 -1.85 -9.23
N GLN A 244 7.20 -0.63 -9.51
CA GLN A 244 8.37 -0.06 -8.81
C GLN A 244 8.04 0.36 -7.37
N THR A 245 6.79 0.75 -7.14
CA THR A 245 6.29 1.08 -5.81
C THR A 245 4.84 0.61 -5.67
N VAL A 246 4.51 0.06 -4.50
CA VAL A 246 3.16 -0.39 -4.17
C VAL A 246 2.78 0.17 -2.80
N VAL A 247 1.66 0.88 -2.74
CA VAL A 247 1.04 1.34 -1.49
C VAL A 247 -0.07 0.37 -1.13
N GLY A 248 -0.05 -0.13 0.10
CA GLY A 248 -1.05 -1.05 0.62
C GLY A 248 -1.29 -0.85 2.12
N THR A 249 -2.13 -1.70 2.71
CA THR A 249 -2.50 -1.59 4.13
C THR A 249 -2.17 -2.87 4.91
N LEU A 250 -1.61 -2.75 6.11
CA LEU A 250 -1.31 -3.90 6.99
C LEU A 250 -2.56 -4.47 7.67
N TRP A 251 -3.60 -3.67 7.88
CA TRP A 251 -4.87 -4.09 8.47
C TRP A 251 -6.00 -3.19 7.99
N SER A 252 -7.22 -3.45 8.45
CA SER A 252 -8.42 -2.70 8.07
C SER A 252 -8.32 -1.21 8.40
N VAL A 253 -8.71 -0.38 7.43
CA VAL A 253 -8.69 1.08 7.54
C VAL A 253 -10.12 1.60 7.61
N VAL A 254 -10.35 2.60 8.47
CA VAL A 254 -11.64 3.28 8.56
C VAL A 254 -11.79 4.21 7.35
N GLU A 255 -12.98 4.23 6.72
CA GLU A 255 -13.24 4.96 5.47
C GLU A 255 -12.83 6.45 5.54
N ASP A 256 -13.14 7.12 6.65
CA ASP A 256 -12.79 8.53 6.84
C ASP A 256 -11.28 8.79 6.79
N GLN A 257 -10.47 7.89 7.33
CA GLN A 257 -9.01 7.97 7.30
C GLN A 257 -8.45 7.61 5.93
N ALA A 258 -9.05 6.63 5.24
CA ALA A 258 -8.68 6.28 3.87
C ALA A 258 -8.88 7.50 2.95
N LEU A 259 -9.99 8.22 3.09
CA LEU A 259 -10.24 9.45 2.31
C LEU A 259 -9.25 10.58 2.63
N ILE A 260 -8.91 10.79 3.90
CA ILE A 260 -7.88 11.77 4.30
C ILE A 260 -6.53 11.41 3.66
N PHE A 261 -6.14 10.14 3.77
CA PHE A 261 -4.90 9.63 3.18
C PHE A 261 -4.89 9.82 1.66
N THR A 262 -5.92 9.31 0.97
CA THR A 262 -6.02 9.33 -0.50
C THR A 262 -6.01 10.78 -1.02
N LYS A 263 -6.72 11.69 -0.38
CA LYS A 263 -6.72 13.11 -0.74
C LYS A 263 -5.33 13.75 -0.62
N GLU A 264 -4.70 13.62 0.55
CA GLU A 264 -3.38 14.21 0.78
C GLU A 264 -2.33 13.59 -0.14
N PHE A 265 -2.38 12.27 -0.33
CA PHE A 265 -1.46 11.52 -1.18
C PHE A 265 -1.52 11.99 -2.64
N TYR A 266 -2.71 12.01 -3.26
CA TYR A 266 -2.84 12.41 -4.66
C TYR A 266 -2.63 13.90 -4.87
N GLN A 267 -2.97 14.74 -3.89
CA GLN A 267 -2.62 16.15 -3.93
C GLN A 267 -1.11 16.35 -4.04
N ILE A 268 -0.31 15.64 -3.24
CA ILE A 268 1.15 15.71 -3.29
C ILE A 268 1.67 15.18 -4.64
N LEU A 269 1.15 14.05 -5.13
CA LEU A 269 1.56 13.52 -6.44
C LEU A 269 1.29 14.51 -7.58
N ALA A 270 0.14 15.20 -7.56
CA ALA A 270 -0.22 16.17 -8.57
C ALA A 270 0.73 17.37 -8.62
N LEU A 271 1.28 17.80 -7.48
CA LEU A 271 2.30 18.85 -7.43
C LEU A 271 3.58 18.49 -8.19
N HIS A 272 3.87 17.19 -8.33
CA HIS A 272 5.05 16.66 -9.02
C HIS A 272 4.72 16.03 -10.38
N ALA A 273 3.46 16.06 -10.84
CA ALA A 273 3.03 15.38 -12.05
C ALA A 273 3.85 15.80 -13.29
N LYS A 274 4.11 17.12 -13.42
CA LYS A 274 4.86 17.71 -14.54
C LYS A 274 6.36 17.42 -14.50
N ASP A 275 6.92 17.33 -13.28
CA ASP A 275 8.35 17.07 -13.07
C ASP A 275 8.67 15.56 -13.10
N GLY A 276 7.63 14.74 -13.04
CA GLY A 276 7.71 13.29 -13.00
C GLY A 276 7.55 12.74 -11.57
N ILE A 277 6.63 11.80 -11.41
CA ILE A 277 6.42 11.10 -10.14
C ILE A 277 7.50 10.01 -9.99
N THR A 278 8.52 10.33 -9.19
CA THR A 278 9.60 9.41 -8.83
C THR A 278 9.23 8.54 -7.61
N THR A 279 9.96 7.45 -7.36
CA THR A 279 9.73 6.61 -6.17
C THR A 279 9.99 7.37 -4.86
N ARG A 280 10.88 8.38 -4.89
CA ARG A 280 11.11 9.33 -3.79
C ARG A 280 9.86 10.14 -3.49
N VAL A 281 9.24 10.73 -4.51
CA VAL A 281 8.00 11.51 -4.38
C VAL A 281 6.87 10.64 -3.82
N VAL A 282 6.74 9.39 -4.29
CA VAL A 282 5.73 8.47 -3.74
C VAL A 282 5.97 8.19 -2.25
N ALA A 283 7.20 7.90 -1.86
CA ALA A 283 7.54 7.63 -0.46
C ALA A 283 7.29 8.85 0.45
N GLU A 284 7.61 10.05 -0.03
CA GLU A 284 7.28 11.32 0.62
C GLU A 284 5.76 11.53 0.76
N ALA A 285 5.01 11.29 -0.32
CA ALA A 285 3.57 11.42 -0.33
C ALA A 285 2.90 10.47 0.67
N VAL A 286 3.32 9.20 0.74
CA VAL A 286 2.83 8.25 1.76
C VAL A 286 3.15 8.76 3.15
N HIS A 287 4.39 9.19 3.40
CA HIS A 287 4.82 9.65 4.72
C HIS A 287 4.01 10.87 5.20
N LEU A 288 3.84 11.88 4.34
CA LEU A 288 3.08 13.09 4.63
C LEU A 288 1.59 12.81 4.79
N ALA A 289 1.00 11.97 3.94
CA ALA A 289 -0.38 11.54 4.05
C ALA A 289 -0.64 10.76 5.35
N THR A 290 0.26 9.84 5.73
CA THR A 290 0.19 9.14 7.02
C THR A 290 0.30 10.12 8.19
N MET A 291 1.18 11.13 8.12
CA MET A 291 1.25 12.17 9.16
C MET A 291 -0.07 12.94 9.27
N LYS A 292 -0.69 13.30 8.15
CA LYS A 292 -1.98 13.99 8.12
C LYS A 292 -3.09 13.21 8.80
N VAL A 293 -3.18 11.90 8.51
CA VAL A 293 -4.12 10.99 9.19
C VAL A 293 -3.85 10.96 10.69
N ALA A 294 -2.58 10.84 11.07
CA ALA A 294 -2.18 10.72 12.46
C ALA A 294 -2.44 11.99 13.30
N GLU A 295 -2.32 13.18 12.69
CA GLU A 295 -2.70 14.46 13.30
C GLU A 295 -4.22 14.55 13.53
N SER A 296 -5.03 13.93 12.65
CA SER A 296 -6.48 13.88 12.79
C SER A 296 -6.94 12.89 13.88
N ARG A 297 -6.27 11.74 14.01
CA ARG A 297 -6.55 10.71 15.01
C ARG A 297 -5.26 10.09 15.54
N PRO A 298 -4.82 10.42 16.77
CA PRO A 298 -3.50 10.03 17.29
C PRO A 298 -3.37 8.57 17.74
N ASN A 299 -4.32 7.69 17.43
CA ASN A 299 -4.25 6.27 17.76
C ASN A 299 -3.46 5.50 16.67
N PRO A 300 -2.29 4.89 16.96
CA PRO A 300 -1.52 4.14 15.97
C PRO A 300 -2.32 3.11 15.20
N ALA A 301 -3.23 2.38 15.85
CA ALA A 301 -4.08 1.39 15.18
C ALA A 301 -4.93 1.98 14.04
N VAL A 302 -5.15 3.30 14.04
CA VAL A 302 -5.94 4.02 13.04
C VAL A 302 -5.05 4.59 11.93
N TRP A 303 -3.91 5.22 12.28
CA TRP A 303 -3.13 6.00 11.31
C TRP A 303 -1.95 5.25 10.69
N SER A 304 -1.46 4.17 11.30
CA SER A 304 -0.27 3.47 10.82
C SER A 304 -0.48 2.25 9.89
N PRO A 305 -1.67 1.90 9.35
CA PRO A 305 -1.78 0.75 8.46
C PRO A 305 -1.14 0.98 7.08
N PHE A 306 -1.05 2.24 6.63
CA PHE A 306 -0.55 2.58 5.30
C PHE A 306 0.95 2.34 5.18
N ILE A 307 1.34 1.54 4.19
CA ILE A 307 2.75 1.20 3.97
C ILE A 307 3.12 1.28 2.49
N CYS A 308 4.38 1.65 2.25
CA CYS A 308 4.95 1.82 0.93
C CYS A 308 6.03 0.75 0.68
N PHE A 309 5.76 -0.20 -0.20
CA PHE A 309 6.74 -1.16 -0.69
C PHE A 309 7.46 -0.57 -1.90
N GLY A 310 8.79 -0.51 -1.91
CA GLY A 310 9.51 0.04 -3.06
C GLY A 310 10.92 0.56 -2.79
N VAL A 311 11.55 0.98 -3.89
CA VAL A 311 12.96 1.44 -3.99
C VAL A 311 13.18 2.91 -3.68
#